data_AF-A0A0C2N8M2-F1
#
_entry.id   AF-A0A0C2N8M2-F1
#
_cell.length_a   1.000
_cell.length_b   1.000
_cell.length_c   1.000
_cell.angle_alpha   90.00
_cell.angle_beta   90.00
_cell.angle_gamma   90.00
#
_symmetry.space_group_name_H-M   'P 1'
#
loop_
_entity.id
_entity.type
_entity.pdbx_description
1 polymer ?
#
loop_
_entity_poly.entity_id
_entity_poly.type
_entity_poly.pdbx_seq_one_letter_code
_entity_poly.pdbx_strand_id
1 'polypeptide(L)'
;MFIFYFQRLEYYSNTLSQIIYVLKDGEKSFKLWKPKNRNGSLYINTFMSARNVLFGKSEKDRSFFFIDRDLKIYSTQIYYLNTTIIPSDYDPSYIIKIINKNDTVI
;
A
#
# COMPACT_ATOMS: atom_id res chain seq x y z
N MET A 1 6.58 25.95 -7.90
CA MET A 1 5.12 25.80 -8.11
C MET A 1 4.84 24.31 -8.16
N PHE A 2 4.06 23.79 -7.21
CA PHE A 2 3.71 22.36 -7.16
C PHE A 2 2.24 22.23 -7.54
N ILE A 3 1.96 21.40 -8.55
CA ILE A 3 0.61 21.10 -9.03
C ILE A 3 0.32 19.67 -8.59
N PHE A 4 -0.74 19.49 -7.80
CA PHE A 4 -1.19 18.17 -7.36
C PHE A 4 -2.43 17.78 -8.15
N TYR A 5 -2.34 16.66 -8.87
CA TYR A 5 -3.44 16.10 -9.64
C TYR A 5 -3.94 14.84 -8.95
N PHE A 6 -5.19 14.87 -8.48
CA PHE A 6 -5.82 13.73 -7.82
C PHE A 6 -6.86 13.12 -8.75
N GLN A 7 -6.51 11.98 -9.35
CA GLN A 7 -7.47 11.17 -10.10
C GLN A 7 -8.07 10.13 -9.16
N ARG A 8 -9.41 10.12 -9.06
CA ARG A 8 -10.15 9.09 -8.34
C ARG A 8 -10.02 7.77 -9.12
N LEU A 9 -9.22 6.84 -8.60
CA LEU A 9 -9.13 5.49 -9.15
C LEU A 9 -10.46 4.78 -8.89
N GLU A 10 -11.06 4.22 -9.94
CA GLU A 10 -12.32 3.50 -9.83
C GLU A 10 -12.19 2.30 -8.90
N TYR A 11 -13.18 2.17 -8.01
CA TYR A 11 -13.24 1.15 -6.98
C TYR A 11 -13.63 -0.19 -7.63
N TYR A 12 -12.64 -0.97 -8.08
CA TYR A 12 -12.91 -2.29 -8.63
C TYR A 12 -13.44 -3.23 -7.54
N SER A 13 -14.60 -3.80 -7.84
CA SER A 13 -15.48 -4.53 -6.94
C SER A 13 -14.95 -5.90 -6.52
N ASN A 14 -15.46 -6.33 -5.37
CA ASN A 14 -15.50 -7.67 -4.77
C ASN A 14 -14.77 -8.83 -5.47
N THR A 15 -13.92 -9.50 -4.68
CA THR A 15 -13.31 -10.82 -4.93
C THR A 15 -12.31 -10.92 -6.10
N LEU A 16 -11.27 -10.08 -6.09
CA LEU A 16 -10.07 -10.37 -6.88
C LEU A 16 -9.14 -11.29 -6.08
N SER A 17 -9.02 -12.54 -6.52
CA SER A 17 -7.92 -13.44 -6.12
C SER A 17 -6.61 -12.92 -6.72
N GLN A 18 -5.90 -12.07 -5.97
CA GLN A 18 -4.61 -11.58 -6.42
C GLN A 18 -3.54 -12.67 -6.24
N ILE A 19 -2.82 -12.98 -7.31
CA ILE A 19 -1.63 -13.84 -7.30
C ILE A 19 -0.43 -12.93 -7.54
N ILE A 20 0.50 -12.89 -6.60
CA ILE A 20 1.71 -12.06 -6.71
C ILE A 20 2.92 -12.98 -6.83
N TYR A 21 3.69 -12.78 -7.90
CA TYR A 21 4.98 -13.44 -8.08
C TYR A 21 6.10 -12.42 -7.87
N VAL A 22 7.11 -12.79 -7.10
CA VAL A 22 8.26 -11.94 -6.80
C VAL A 22 9.53 -12.66 -7.25
N LEU A 23 10.41 -11.93 -7.92
CA LEU A 23 11.75 -12.37 -8.24
C LEU A 23 12.73 -11.51 -7.42
N LYS A 24 13.51 -12.14 -6.54
CA LYS A 24 14.57 -11.42 -5.83
C LYS A 24 15.83 -11.36 -6.69
N ASP A 25 16.61 -10.30 -6.49
CA ASP A 25 17.92 -10.18 -7.13
C ASP A 25 18.81 -11.38 -6.76
N GLY A 26 19.47 -11.97 -7.75
CA GLY A 26 20.24 -13.21 -7.63
C GLY A 26 19.42 -14.51 -7.65
N GLU A 27 18.08 -14.47 -7.65
CA GLU A 27 17.24 -15.65 -7.84
C GLU A 27 16.99 -15.94 -9.33
N LYS A 28 16.78 -17.21 -9.68
CA LYS A 28 16.55 -17.67 -11.06
C LYS A 28 15.08 -17.85 -11.43
N SER A 29 14.18 -17.79 -10.45
CA SER A 29 12.77 -18.08 -10.67
C SER A 29 11.88 -17.22 -9.78
N PHE A 30 10.70 -16.92 -10.31
CA PHE A 30 9.67 -16.23 -9.57
C PHE A 30 9.12 -17.13 -8.46
N LYS A 31 8.96 -16.55 -7.27
CA LYS A 31 8.32 -17.18 -6.12
C LYS A 31 6.94 -16.59 -5.89
N LEU A 32 5.98 -17.46 -5.61
CA LEU A 32 4.65 -17.04 -5.21
C LEU A 32 4.70 -16.36 -3.84
N TRP A 33 4.28 -15.11 -3.77
CA TRP A 33 4.14 -14.36 -2.54
C TRP A 33 2.66 -14.14 -2.23
N LYS A 34 2.27 -14.45 -0.98
CA LYS A 34 0.90 -14.31 -0.49
C LYS A 34 0.94 -13.37 0.71
N PRO A 35 0.85 -12.04 0.49
CA PRO A 35 0.88 -11.07 1.58
C PRO A 35 -0.33 -11.28 2.49
N LYS A 36 -0.07 -11.33 3.80
CA LYS A 36 -1.09 -11.46 4.82
C LYS A 36 -0.88 -10.42 5.90
N ASN A 37 -1.96 -9.80 6.35
CA ASN A 37 -2.00 -9.02 7.58
C ASN A 37 -2.83 -9.74 8.64
N ARG A 38 -3.08 -9.07 9.77
CA ARG A 38 -3.92 -9.60 10.86
C ARG A 38 -5.34 -9.97 10.42
N ASN A 39 -5.86 -9.32 9.37
CA ASN A 39 -7.23 -9.50 8.89
C ASN A 39 -7.32 -10.52 7.73
N GLY A 40 -6.21 -11.14 7.33
CA GLY A 40 -6.16 -12.15 6.28
C GLY A 40 -5.29 -11.76 5.10
N SER A 41 -5.63 -12.25 3.91
CA SER A 41 -4.90 -11.95 2.67
C SER A 41 -5.09 -10.49 2.28
N LEU A 42 -3.97 -9.81 1.99
CA LEU A 42 -3.97 -8.42 1.54
C LEU A 42 -4.16 -8.35 0.04
N TYR A 43 -5.03 -7.43 -0.40
CA TYR A 43 -5.10 -7.03 -1.80
C TYR A 43 -4.23 -5.79 -2.02
N ILE A 44 -3.24 -5.86 -2.90
CA ILE A 44 -2.27 -4.77 -3.06
C ILE A 44 -2.55 -4.01 -4.35
N ASN A 45 -2.84 -2.71 -4.21
CA ASN A 45 -3.06 -1.80 -5.33
C ASN A 45 -1.75 -1.20 -5.84
N THR A 46 -0.81 -0.90 -4.92
CA THR A 46 0.38 -0.13 -5.26
C THR A 46 1.58 -0.66 -4.50
N PHE A 47 2.71 -0.75 -5.21
CA PHE A 47 4.03 -0.97 -4.64
C PHE A 47 4.91 0.25 -4.91
N MET A 48 5.64 0.69 -3.89
CA MET A 48 6.64 1.75 -4.00
C MET A 48 7.89 1.30 -3.27
N SER A 49 9.02 1.25 -3.98
CA SER A 49 10.30 0.91 -3.36
C SER A 49 11.01 2.17 -2.93
N ALA A 50 11.57 2.18 -1.72
CA ALA A 50 12.53 3.20 -1.34
C ALA A 50 13.64 2.65 -0.47
N ARG A 51 14.87 2.93 -0.90
CA ARG A 51 16.08 2.39 -0.31
C ARG A 51 15.97 0.86 -0.22
N ASN A 52 15.78 0.34 1.00
CA ASN A 52 15.79 -1.08 1.33
C ASN A 52 14.41 -1.61 1.74
N VAL A 53 13.37 -0.82 1.59
CA VAL A 53 12.01 -1.14 2.04
C VAL A 53 11.06 -1.05 0.85
N LEU A 54 10.14 -2.01 0.76
CA LEU A 54 9.03 -1.97 -0.16
C LEU A 54 7.78 -1.54 0.59
N PHE A 55 7.19 -0.43 0.18
CA PHE A 55 5.91 0.05 0.65
C PHE A 55 4.79 -0.55 -0.19
N GLY A 56 3.74 -1.01 0.47
CA GLY A 56 2.52 -1.51 -0.15
C GLY A 56 1.30 -0.71 0.30
N LYS A 57 0.39 -0.44 -0.63
CA LYS A 57 -0.92 0.16 -0.35
C LYS A 57 -2.03 -0.80 -0.75
N SER A 58 -2.98 -1.02 0.16
CA SER A 58 -4.26 -1.67 -0.09
C SER A 58 -5.37 -0.64 0.10
N GLU A 59 -6.00 -0.24 -0.99
CA GLU A 59 -7.17 0.65 -0.95
C GLU A 59 -8.40 -0.09 -0.44
N LYS A 60 -8.53 -1.38 -0.80
CA LYS A 60 -9.61 -2.26 -0.34
C LYS A 60 -9.60 -2.43 1.18
N ASP A 61 -8.42 -2.74 1.73
CA ASP A 61 -8.26 -2.96 3.18
C ASP A 61 -8.03 -1.64 3.93
N ARG A 62 -8.01 -0.52 3.20
CA ARG A 62 -7.67 0.83 3.68
C ARG A 62 -6.44 0.79 4.56
N SER A 63 -5.39 0.15 4.06
CA SER A 63 -4.15 -0.03 4.79
C SER A 63 -2.94 0.27 3.94
N PHE A 64 -1.88 0.67 4.60
CA PHE A 64 -0.56 0.67 4.03
C PHE A 64 0.39 -0.08 4.93
N PHE A 65 1.45 -0.63 4.34
CA PHE A 65 2.36 -1.51 5.05
C PHE A 65 3.75 -1.46 4.45
N PHE A 66 4.71 -1.84 5.28
CA PHE A 66 6.11 -1.89 4.91
C PHE A 66 6.59 -3.34 4.92
N ILE A 67 7.37 -3.66 3.91
CA ILE A 67 7.86 -5.00 3.60
C ILE A 67 9.38 -4.96 3.60
N ASP A 68 10.00 -5.90 4.30
CA ASP A 68 11.45 -6.05 4.31
C ASP A 68 11.98 -6.82 3.09
N ARG A 69 13.29 -7.02 3.02
CA ARG A 69 13.97 -7.78 1.95
C ARG A 69 13.57 -9.26 1.92
N ASP A 70 12.99 -9.78 3.01
CA ASP A 70 12.50 -11.15 3.13
C ASP A 70 11.03 -11.29 2.72
N LEU A 71 10.42 -10.23 2.19
CA LEU A 71 9.00 -10.16 1.84
C LEU A 71 8.09 -10.33 3.06
N LYS A 72 8.60 -10.01 4.26
CA LYS A 72 7.82 -9.99 5.49
C LYS A 72 7.27 -8.58 5.69
N ILE A 73 5.97 -8.53 5.95
CA ILE A 73 5.31 -7.31 6.36
C ILE A 73 5.63 -7.10 7.84
N TYR A 74 6.34 -6.01 8.16
CA TYR A 74 6.76 -5.72 9.54
C TYR A 74 6.01 -4.54 10.16
N SER A 75 5.30 -3.75 9.36
CA SER A 75 4.44 -2.67 9.83
C SER A 75 3.21 -2.56 8.95
N THR A 76 2.05 -2.38 9.55
CA THR A 76 0.78 -2.18 8.86
C THR A 76 -0.02 -1.13 9.61
N GLN A 77 -0.55 -0.16 8.87
CA GLN A 77 -1.37 0.91 9.42
C GLN A 77 -2.67 0.97 8.63
N ILE A 78 -3.78 1.05 9.35
CA ILE A 78 -5.12 1.18 8.77
C ILE A 78 -5.51 2.65 8.85
N TYR A 79 -6.15 3.16 7.80
CA TYR A 79 -6.62 4.53 7.73
C TYR A 79 -8.15 4.60 7.58
N TYR A 80 -8.72 5.74 7.98
CA TYR A 80 -10.16 5.95 8.02
C TYR A 80 -10.71 6.39 6.66
N LEU A 81 -12.02 6.22 6.45
CA LEU A 81 -12.71 6.56 5.19
C LEU A 81 -12.48 8.00 4.75
N ASN A 82 -12.42 8.91 5.70
CA ASN A 82 -12.40 10.35 5.43
C ASN A 82 -10.95 10.88 5.35
N THR A 83 -10.01 9.98 5.08
CA THR A 83 -8.59 10.29 5.04
C THR A 83 -7.99 9.83 3.71
N THR A 84 -7.30 10.75 3.05
CA THR A 84 -6.48 10.42 1.88
C THR A 84 -5.05 10.22 2.36
N ILE A 85 -4.52 9.03 2.09
CA ILE A 85 -3.14 8.66 2.37
C ILE A 85 -2.36 8.71 1.06
N ILE A 86 -1.38 9.61 1.01
CA ILE A 86 -0.49 9.79 -0.13
C ILE A 86 0.94 9.51 0.36
N PRO A 87 1.51 8.33 0.07
CA PRO A 87 2.94 8.14 0.27
C PRO A 87 3.71 9.11 -0.63
N SER A 88 4.82 9.64 -0.15
CA SER A 88 5.72 10.45 -0.98
C SER A 88 6.36 9.58 -2.06
N ASP A 89 6.33 10.06 -3.30
CA ASP A 89 6.95 9.39 -4.46
C ASP A 89 8.48 9.33 -4.36
N TYR A 90 9.09 10.17 -3.53
CA TYR A 90 10.56 10.20 -3.32
C TYR A 90 11.00 9.32 -2.15
N ASP A 91 10.23 9.34 -1.06
CA ASP A 91 10.52 8.55 0.13
C ASP A 91 9.20 8.20 0.87
N PRO A 92 8.66 6.98 0.66
CA PRO A 92 7.40 6.50 1.22
C PRO A 92 7.46 6.29 2.75
N SER A 93 8.60 6.53 3.40
CA SER A 93 8.62 6.72 4.86
C SER A 93 7.87 7.99 5.28
N TYR A 94 7.76 8.97 4.37
CA TYR A 94 6.91 10.14 4.53
C TYR A 94 5.54 9.88 3.92
N ILE A 95 4.52 9.92 4.78
CA ILE A 95 3.14 9.68 4.39
C ILE A 95 2.35 10.95 4.68
N ILE A 96 1.77 11.54 3.63
CA ILE A 96 0.89 12.69 3.74
C ILE A 96 -0.50 12.18 4.03
N LYS A 97 -1.07 12.62 5.15
CA LYS A 97 -2.46 12.37 5.53
C LYS A 97 -3.26 13.64 5.34
N ILE A 98 -4.20 13.62 4.40
CA ILE A 98 -5.17 14.70 4.21
C ILE A 98 -6.48 14.26 4.85
N ILE A 99 -7.04 15.11 5.70
CA ILE A 99 -8.32 14.88 6.39
C ILE A 99 -9.26 16.02 5.99
N ASN A 100 -10.47 15.69 5.55
CA ASN A 100 -11.48 16.70 5.27
C ASN A 100 -11.95 17.34 6.58
N LYS A 101 -11.78 18.67 6.70
CA LYS A 101 -12.12 19.43 7.91
C LYS A 101 -13.61 19.38 8.29
N ASN A 102 -14.48 19.08 7.32
CA ASN A 102 -15.93 19.03 7.51
C ASN A 102 -16.45 17.64 7.90
N ASP A 103 -15.59 16.62 7.87
CA ASP A 103 -15.91 15.31 8.41
C ASP A 103 -15.53 15.31 9.89
N THR A 104 -16.51 15.53 10.76
CA THR A 104 -16.34 15.45 12.22
C THR A 104 -15.64 14.15 12.60
N VAL A 105 -14.47 14.28 13.21
CA VAL A 105 -13.83 13.19 13.96
C VAL A 105 -14.72 12.91 15.16
N ILE A 106 -15.47 11.80 15.09
CA ILE A 106 -16.09 11.16 16.25
C ILE A 106 -15.24 9.95 16.57
#